data_AF-A0A5E4QIE8-F1
#
_entry.id   AF-A0A5E4QIE8-F1
#
_cell.length_a   1.000
_cell.length_b   1.000
_cell.length_c   1.000
_cell.angle_alpha   90.00
_cell.angle_beta   90.00
_cell.angle_gamma   90.00
#
_symmetry.space_group_name_H-M   'P 1'
#
loop_
_entity.id
_entity.type
_entity.pdbx_description
1 polymer ?
#
loop_
_entity_poly.entity_id
_entity_poly.type
_entity_poly.pdbx_seq_one_letter_code
_entity_poly.pdbx_strand_id
1 'polypeptide(L)'
;MKIEIGHLEIRAAYKILNKRPILFTLTTTWKKTQILKSKKYLANIINKSEDYPKEILAKRKELQVKLQEERKKGRNAYIKYDKLVVQENKTTKIQTRKRFNPTSGVGGSVEDIVNPHKVNKITNFMRKRSDSLNSLQMEKKIKESIQ
;
A
#
# COMPACT_ATOMS: atom_id res chain seq x y z
N MET A 1 47.84 -6.04 17.52
CA MET A 1 47.23 -4.86 18.18
C MET A 1 45.97 -5.34 18.89
N LYS A 2 46.00 -5.49 20.22
CA LYS A 2 44.80 -5.85 21.00
C LYS A 2 44.01 -4.56 21.21
N ILE A 3 42.83 -4.46 20.61
CA ILE A 3 41.92 -3.34 20.85
C ILE A 3 41.26 -3.67 22.19
N GLU A 4 41.70 -3.00 23.26
CA GLU A 4 41.04 -3.05 24.56
C GLU A 4 39.77 -2.21 24.46
N ILE A 5 38.68 -2.84 24.03
CA ILE A 5 37.36 -2.22 23.98
C ILE A 5 36.91 -2.04 25.43
N GLY A 6 36.81 -0.80 25.89
CA GLY A 6 36.46 -0.50 27.27
C GLY A 6 35.10 -1.09 27.66
N HIS A 7 34.95 -1.52 28.92
CA HIS A 7 33.68 -2.07 29.44
C HIS A 7 32.45 -1.20 29.16
N LEU A 8 32.64 0.13 29.05
CA LEU A 8 31.59 1.10 28.73
C LEU A 8 31.12 1.00 27.27
N GLU A 9 32.03 0.81 26.32
CA GLU A 9 31.71 0.63 24.89
C GLU A 9 30.99 -0.70 24.66
N ILE A 10 31.42 -1.76 25.37
CA ILE A 10 30.74 -3.08 25.36
C ILE A 10 29.32 -2.94 25.92
N ARG A 11 29.12 -2.23 27.04
CA ARG A 11 27.78 -1.99 27.61
C ARG A 11 26.89 -1.14 26.70
N ALA A 12 27.44 -0.09 26.07
CA ALA A 12 26.71 0.75 25.13
C ALA A 12 26.26 -0.06 23.91
N ALA A 13 27.16 -0.88 23.35
CA ALA A 13 26.84 -1.81 22.28
C ALA A 13 25.75 -2.82 22.71
N TYR A 14 25.85 -3.40 23.91
CA TYR A 14 24.84 -4.31 24.47
C TYR A 14 23.46 -3.64 24.65
N LYS A 15 23.43 -2.35 25.02
CA LYS A 15 22.19 -1.57 25.20
C LYS A 15 21.54 -1.17 23.87
N ILE A 16 22.34 -0.92 22.83
CA ILE A 16 21.86 -0.69 21.46
C ILE A 16 21.33 -2.01 20.87
N LEU A 17 21.99 -3.14 21.15
CA LEU A 17 21.61 -4.47 20.68
C LEU A 17 20.31 -4.97 21.34
N ASN A 18 20.06 -4.61 22.60
CA ASN A 18 18.96 -5.14 23.42
C ASN A 18 17.91 -4.09 23.79
N LYS A 19 17.48 -3.24 22.83
CA LYS A 19 16.26 -2.45 23.05
C LYS A 19 15.06 -3.39 23.13
N ARG A 20 14.29 -3.31 24.22
CA ARG A 20 13.08 -4.12 24.42
C ARG A 20 12.09 -3.85 23.28
N PRO A 21 11.49 -4.89 22.69
CA PRO A 21 10.46 -4.69 21.68
C PRO A 21 9.26 -3.98 22.30
N ILE A 22 8.67 -3.05 21.54
CA ILE A 22 7.44 -2.36 21.92
C ILE A 22 6.28 -3.09 21.25
N LEU A 23 5.41 -3.70 22.06
CA LEU A 23 4.14 -4.25 21.60
C LEU A 23 3.10 -3.12 21.57
N PHE A 24 2.41 -2.96 20.44
CA PHE A 24 1.33 -1.99 20.33
C PHE A 24 0.14 -2.62 19.61
N THR A 25 -1.05 -2.30 20.11
CA THR A 25 -2.32 -2.78 19.57
C THR A 25 -2.97 -1.69 18.74
N LEU A 26 -3.55 -2.07 17.61
CA LEU A 26 -4.26 -1.16 16.71
C LEU A 26 -5.75 -1.50 16.69
N THR A 27 -6.58 -0.48 16.54
CA THR A 27 -8.03 -0.66 16.42
C THR A 27 -8.44 -1.27 15.07
N THR A 28 -7.67 -1.01 14.00
CA THR A 28 -8.00 -1.50 12.65
C THR A 28 -6.88 -2.30 12.00
N THR A 29 -7.28 -3.41 11.37
CA THR A 29 -6.38 -4.31 10.63
C THR A 29 -5.84 -3.67 9.35
N TRP A 30 -6.60 -2.76 8.74
CA TRP A 30 -6.16 -2.00 7.57
C TRP A 30 -4.92 -1.15 7.89
N LYS A 31 -4.98 -0.37 8.98
CA LYS A 31 -3.83 0.43 9.45
C LYS A 31 -2.64 -0.46 9.80
N LYS A 32 -2.86 -1.60 10.47
CA LYS A 32 -1.82 -2.63 10.72
C LYS A 32 -1.12 -3.02 9.41
N THR A 33 -1.90 -3.35 8.39
CA THR A 33 -1.38 -3.78 7.08
C THR A 33 -0.58 -2.67 6.39
N GLN A 34 -1.07 -1.42 6.42
CA GLN A 34 -0.35 -0.28 5.85
C GLN A 34 0.99 -0.05 6.56
N ILE A 35 1.01 -0.11 7.89
CA ILE A 35 2.22 0.03 8.70
C ILE A 35 3.20 -1.10 8.38
N LEU A 36 2.76 -2.36 8.22
CA LEU A 36 3.68 -3.46 7.89
C LEU A 36 4.29 -3.30 6.48
N LYS A 37 3.49 -2.85 5.50
CA LYS A 37 3.96 -2.60 4.12
C LYS A 37 4.95 -1.45 4.03
N SER A 38 4.83 -0.43 4.87
CA SER A 38 5.68 0.78 4.84
C SER A 38 7.10 0.55 5.39
N LYS A 39 7.66 -0.68 5.37
CA LYS A 39 9.00 -0.97 5.93
C LYS A 39 10.10 -0.11 5.31
N LYS A 40 9.97 0.23 4.03
CA LYS A 40 10.92 1.08 3.29
C LYS A 40 11.10 2.49 3.88
N TYR A 41 10.11 2.98 4.62
CA TYR A 41 10.13 4.34 5.19
C TYR A 41 10.62 4.37 6.64
N LEU A 42 10.96 3.23 7.24
CA LEU A 42 11.53 3.17 8.59
C LEU A 42 13.05 3.18 8.51
N ALA A 43 13.70 3.75 9.54
CA ALA A 43 15.14 3.64 9.69
C ALA A 43 15.57 2.16 9.69
N ASN A 44 16.69 1.86 9.02
CA ASN A 44 17.21 0.49 8.84
C ASN A 44 17.43 -0.27 10.16
N ILE A 45 17.56 0.46 11.27
CA ILE A 45 17.76 -0.07 12.62
C ILE A 45 16.47 -0.69 13.18
N ILE A 46 15.29 -0.25 12.73
CA ILE A 46 14.01 -0.62 13.31
C ILE A 46 13.36 -1.76 12.51
N ASN A 47 13.21 -2.91 13.16
CA ASN A 47 12.45 -4.02 12.63
C ASN A 47 11.01 -4.01 13.17
N LYS A 48 10.05 -4.28 12.29
CA LYS A 48 8.65 -4.50 12.64
C LYS A 48 8.21 -5.87 12.16
N SER A 49 7.52 -6.59 13.01
CA SER A 49 6.93 -7.89 12.75
C SER A 49 5.56 -7.97 13.41
N GLU A 50 4.72 -8.88 12.94
CA GLU A 50 3.48 -9.20 13.65
C GLU A 50 3.79 -10.03 14.88
N ASP A 51 3.01 -9.79 15.92
CA ASP A 51 3.00 -10.64 17.11
C ASP A 51 2.17 -11.91 16.83
N TYR A 52 2.79 -13.07 17.02
CA TYR A 52 2.19 -14.38 16.77
C TYR A 52 2.50 -15.31 17.94
N PRO A 53 1.59 -16.23 18.28
CA PRO A 53 1.85 -17.21 19.33
C PRO A 53 2.98 -18.17 18.93
N LYS A 54 3.61 -18.76 19.94
CA LYS A 54 4.82 -19.60 19.80
C LYS A 54 4.65 -20.76 18.80
N GLU A 55 3.50 -21.40 18.81
CA GLU A 55 3.16 -22.52 17.91
C GLU A 55 3.19 -22.09 16.44
N ILE A 56 2.66 -20.90 16.15
CA ILE A 56 2.60 -20.36 14.80
C ILE A 56 3.97 -19.88 14.34
N LEU A 57 4.78 -19.33 15.25
CA LEU A 57 6.17 -18.99 14.96
C LEU A 57 6.99 -20.24 14.57
N ALA A 58 6.78 -21.38 15.24
CA ALA A 58 7.44 -22.63 14.88
C ALA A 58 7.03 -23.10 13.48
N LYS A 59 5.72 -23.20 13.20
CA LYS A 59 5.19 -23.55 11.87
C LYS A 59 5.71 -22.63 10.77
N ARG A 60 5.79 -21.32 11.03
CA ARG A 60 6.29 -20.34 10.06
C ARG A 60 7.76 -20.55 9.70
N LYS A 61 8.61 -20.98 10.65
CA LYS A 61 10.02 -21.30 10.37
C LYS A 61 10.14 -22.48 9.41
N GLU A 62 9.33 -23.52 9.61
CA GLU A 62 9.28 -24.69 8.72
C GLU A 62 8.78 -24.29 7.32
N LEU A 63 7.70 -23.51 7.25
CA LEU A 63 7.14 -23.02 5.98
C LEU A 63 8.10 -22.09 5.24
N GLN A 64 9.02 -21.41 5.93
CA GLN A 64 9.99 -20.52 5.32
C GLN A 64 10.98 -21.27 4.42
N VAL A 65 11.31 -22.53 4.76
CA VAL A 65 12.15 -23.39 3.91
C VAL A 65 11.41 -23.73 2.61
N LYS A 66 10.17 -24.22 2.72
CA LYS A 66 9.30 -24.53 1.57
C LYS A 66 9.03 -23.30 0.69
N LEU A 67 8.85 -22.13 1.31
CA LEU A 67 8.69 -20.86 0.61
C LEU A 67 9.90 -20.54 -0.28
N GLN A 68 11.12 -20.75 0.22
CA GLN A 68 12.34 -20.51 -0.54
C GLN A 68 12.46 -21.47 -1.72
N GLU A 69 12.10 -22.74 -1.53
CA GLU A 69 12.07 -23.74 -2.62
C GLU A 69 11.09 -23.34 -3.73
N GLU A 70 9.87 -22.95 -3.39
CA GLU A 70 8.88 -22.50 -4.40
C GLU A 70 9.34 -21.23 -5.13
N ARG A 71 10.00 -20.30 -4.44
CA ARG A 71 10.60 -19.10 -5.07
C ARG A 71 11.77 -19.44 -5.99
N LYS A 72 12.61 -20.42 -5.62
CA LYS A 72 13.69 -20.91 -6.49
C LYS A 72 13.14 -21.55 -7.77
N LYS A 73 11.98 -22.21 -7.70
CA LYS A 73 11.25 -22.73 -8.87
C LYS A 73 10.62 -21.64 -9.74
N GLY A 74 10.72 -20.36 -9.37
CA GLY A 74 10.14 -19.23 -10.09
C GLY A 74 8.65 -19.00 -9.81
N ARG A 75 8.06 -19.66 -8.81
CA ARG A 75 6.66 -19.46 -8.42
C ARG A 75 6.52 -18.29 -7.44
N ASN A 76 5.43 -17.54 -7.54
CA ASN A 76 5.17 -16.44 -6.62
C ASN A 76 4.49 -16.96 -5.35
N ALA A 77 5.26 -17.21 -4.30
CA ALA A 77 4.76 -17.74 -3.04
C ALA A 77 4.95 -16.77 -1.85
N TYR A 78 4.01 -16.82 -0.89
CA TYR A 78 4.05 -16.06 0.36
C TYR A 78 3.43 -16.84 1.53
N ILE A 79 3.84 -16.53 2.76
CA ILE A 79 3.28 -17.13 3.97
C ILE A 79 2.25 -16.18 4.57
N LYS A 80 1.02 -16.66 4.75
CA LYS A 80 -0.05 -15.95 5.46
C LYS A 80 -0.41 -16.73 6.71
N TYR A 81 -0.15 -16.14 7.88
CA TYR A 81 -0.32 -16.80 9.18
C TYR A 81 0.46 -18.13 9.24
N ASP A 82 -0.21 -19.27 9.30
CA ASP A 82 0.34 -20.63 9.34
C ASP A 82 0.23 -21.39 8.01
N LYS A 83 -0.01 -20.68 6.89
CA LYS A 83 -0.22 -21.28 5.57
C LYS A 83 0.77 -20.74 4.54
N LEU A 84 1.28 -21.63 3.69
CA LEU A 84 2.00 -21.27 2.47
C LEU A 84 1.00 -21.12 1.34
N VAL A 85 0.95 -19.93 0.72
CA VAL A 85 0.10 -19.65 -0.42
C VAL A 85 0.99 -19.50 -1.65
N VAL A 86 0.80 -20.39 -2.62
CA VAL A 86 1.45 -20.34 -3.93
C VAL A 86 0.45 -19.71 -4.90
N GLN A 87 0.79 -18.55 -5.47
CA GLN A 87 0.01 -17.98 -6.55
C GLN A 87 0.39 -18.70 -7.83
N GLU A 88 -0.58 -19.35 -8.43
CA GLU A 88 -0.50 -19.76 -9.81
C GLU A 88 -0.51 -18.49 -10.66
N ASN A 89 0.43 -18.41 -11.62
CA ASN A 89 0.37 -17.41 -12.66
C ASN A 89 -0.90 -17.71 -13.45
N LYS A 90 -2.00 -17.04 -13.12
CA LYS A 90 -3.14 -16.97 -14.02
C LYS A 90 -2.59 -16.31 -15.27
N THR A 91 -2.26 -17.12 -16.27
CA THR A 91 -2.31 -16.72 -17.67
C THR A 91 -3.77 -16.40 -17.96
N THR A 92 -4.28 -15.34 -17.34
CA THR A 92 -5.44 -14.66 -17.85
C THR A 92 -5.02 -14.25 -19.23
N LYS A 93 -5.43 -15.04 -20.23
CA LYS A 93 -6.16 -14.52 -21.38
C LYS A 93 -6.98 -13.37 -20.81
N ILE A 94 -6.41 -12.17 -20.85
CA ILE A 94 -7.17 -10.96 -20.74
C ILE A 94 -8.05 -11.10 -21.97
N GLN A 95 -9.22 -11.72 -21.81
CA GLN A 95 -10.34 -11.42 -22.68
C GLN A 95 -10.54 -9.95 -22.42
N THR A 96 -9.82 -9.15 -23.20
CA THR A 96 -10.12 -7.76 -23.41
C THR A 96 -11.62 -7.82 -23.69
N ARG A 97 -12.43 -7.36 -22.73
CA ARG A 97 -13.79 -6.99 -23.08
C ARG A 97 -13.54 -5.99 -24.18
N LYS A 98 -13.82 -6.39 -25.43
CA LYS A 98 -13.72 -5.55 -26.60
C LYS A 98 -14.69 -4.41 -26.34
N ARG A 99 -14.24 -3.39 -25.60
CA ARG A 99 -14.88 -2.08 -25.64
C ARG A 99 -14.68 -1.69 -27.09
N PHE A 100 -15.77 -1.71 -27.84
CA PHE A 100 -15.83 -1.02 -29.11
C PHE A 100 -15.38 0.41 -28.82
N ASN A 101 -14.20 0.79 -29.30
CA ASN A 101 -13.87 2.19 -29.47
C ASN A 101 -14.60 2.60 -30.75
N PRO A 102 -15.64 3.45 -30.70
CA PRO A 102 -16.07 4.11 -31.91
C PRO A 102 -14.97 5.11 -32.25
N THR A 103 -14.16 4.76 -33.25
CA THR A 103 -13.17 5.65 -33.83
C THR A 103 -13.88 6.90 -34.30
N SER A 104 -13.53 8.04 -33.73
CA SER A 104 -13.94 9.36 -34.22
C SER A 104 -13.38 9.55 -35.62
N GLY A 105 -14.25 9.52 -36.64
CA GLY A 105 -13.87 9.85 -38.01
C GLY A 105 -14.97 9.58 -39.03
N VAL A 106 -15.62 10.68 -39.45
CA VAL A 106 -16.21 10.92 -40.78
C VAL A 106 -17.60 10.32 -41.07
N GLY A 107 -18.60 11.20 -40.96
CA GLY A 107 -19.62 11.49 -41.97
C GLY A 107 -20.35 10.31 -42.63
N GLY A 108 -21.52 9.98 -42.10
CA GLY A 108 -22.54 9.18 -42.78
C GLY A 108 -23.83 9.16 -41.97
N SER A 109 -24.82 9.93 -42.40
CA SER A 109 -26.16 9.99 -41.82
C SER A 109 -26.91 8.66 -42.00
N VAL A 110 -27.14 7.92 -40.92
CA VAL A 110 -28.17 6.86 -40.88
C VAL A 110 -28.80 6.82 -39.48
N GLU A 111 -29.93 7.52 -39.40
CA GLU A 111 -31.15 7.22 -38.65
C GLU A 111 -31.06 6.78 -37.17
N ASP A 112 -31.52 7.69 -36.32
CA ASP A 112 -31.76 7.52 -34.89
C ASP A 112 -32.79 6.40 -34.59
N ILE A 113 -32.32 5.29 -34.02
CA ILE A 113 -33.20 4.37 -33.26
C ILE A 113 -32.92 4.60 -31.77
N VAL A 114 -33.55 5.64 -31.22
CA VAL A 114 -33.58 5.89 -29.77
C VAL A 114 -34.74 5.11 -29.16
N ASN A 115 -34.44 4.01 -28.48
CA ASN A 115 -35.39 3.32 -27.61
C ASN A 115 -35.66 4.18 -26.36
N PRO A 116 -36.91 4.62 -26.10
CA PRO A 116 -37.20 5.66 -25.09
C PRO A 116 -37.26 5.18 -23.63
N HIS A 117 -37.00 3.89 -23.31
CA HIS A 117 -37.36 3.33 -22.00
C HIS A 117 -36.26 3.11 -20.96
N LYS A 118 -35.02 3.55 -21.15
CA LYS A 118 -34.00 3.49 -20.09
C LYS A 118 -33.12 4.74 -20.03
N VAL A 119 -33.72 5.87 -19.66
CA VAL A 119 -32.96 7.05 -19.22
C VAL A 119 -32.38 6.73 -17.84
N ASN A 120 -31.11 6.31 -17.82
CA ASN A 120 -30.33 6.17 -16.62
C ASN A 120 -30.20 7.53 -15.92
N LYS A 121 -30.77 7.69 -14.72
CA LYS A 121 -30.45 8.76 -13.76
C LYS A 121 -28.98 8.61 -13.32
N ILE A 122 -28.04 9.01 -14.16
CA ILE A 122 -26.61 9.11 -13.82
C ILE A 122 -26.13 10.50 -14.24
N THR A 123 -26.58 11.52 -13.53
CA THR A 123 -26.01 12.87 -13.61
C THR A 123 -26.18 13.59 -12.28
N ASN A 124 -25.65 13.05 -11.17
CA ASN A 124 -25.52 13.83 -9.93
C ASN A 124 -24.27 13.54 -9.09
N PHE A 125 -23.35 12.68 -9.54
CA PHE A 125 -22.10 12.42 -8.79
C PHE A 125 -20.96 13.40 -9.13
N MET A 126 -21.16 14.29 -10.11
CA MET A 126 -20.19 15.31 -10.53
C MET A 126 -20.68 16.73 -10.24
N ARG A 127 -21.24 16.99 -9.04
CA ARG A 127 -21.23 18.38 -8.54
C ARG A 127 -19.79 18.70 -8.15
N LYS A 128 -19.08 19.38 -9.04
CA LYS A 128 -17.88 20.15 -8.69
C LYS A 128 -18.24 21.01 -7.48
N ARG A 129 -17.63 20.75 -6.31
CA ARG A 129 -17.65 21.71 -5.21
C ARG A 129 -16.98 22.97 -5.74
N SER A 130 -17.68 24.09 -5.71
CA SER A 130 -17.09 25.39 -5.96
C SER A 130 -16.18 25.71 -4.78
N ASP A 131 -14.87 25.57 -4.96
CA ASP A 131 -13.90 26.24 -4.10
C ASP A 131 -13.94 27.72 -4.47
N SER A 132 -14.72 28.50 -3.72
CA SER A 132 -14.73 29.95 -3.86
C SER A 132 -13.42 30.51 -3.31
N LEU A 133 -12.61 31.01 -4.24
CA LEU A 133 -11.40 31.81 -4.04
C LEU A 133 -11.52 32.82 -2.91
N ASN A 134 -10.47 32.97 -2.11
CA ASN A 134 -10.27 34.15 -1.30
C ASN A 134 -8.80 34.63 -1.29
N SER A 135 -8.19 34.69 -2.48
CA SER A 135 -6.85 35.30 -2.66
C SER A 135 -6.91 36.83 -2.75
N LEU A 136 -8.06 37.41 -3.15
CA LEU A 136 -8.24 38.87 -3.26
C LEU A 136 -8.41 39.59 -1.91
N GLN A 137 -8.75 38.88 -0.83
CA GLN A 137 -8.84 39.47 0.52
C GLN A 137 -7.47 39.57 1.21
N MET A 138 -6.49 38.75 0.83
CA MET A 138 -5.14 38.80 1.40
C MET A 138 -4.34 40.01 0.90
N GLU A 139 -4.49 40.39 -0.38
CA GLU A 139 -3.75 41.51 -0.96
C GLU A 139 -4.19 42.89 -0.45
N LYS A 140 -5.49 43.06 -0.15
CA LYS A 140 -5.98 44.31 0.47
C LYS A 140 -5.46 44.49 1.90
N LYS A 141 -5.42 43.41 2.68
CA LYS A 141 -4.95 43.45 4.07
C LYS A 141 -3.45 43.77 4.21
N ILE A 142 -2.63 43.35 3.24
CA ILE A 142 -1.18 43.61 3.23
C ILE A 142 -0.86 45.08 2.86
N LYS A 143 -1.66 45.70 2.00
CA LYS A 143 -1.47 47.10 1.59
C LYS A 143 -1.89 48.12 2.67
N GLU A 144 -2.90 47.80 3.47
CA GLU A 144 -3.37 48.68 4.57
C GLU A 144 -2.46 48.63 5.82
N SER A 145 -1.60 47.61 5.96
CA SER A 145 -0.69 47.48 7.11
C SER A 145 0.68 48.15 6.94
N ILE A 146 0.96 48.77 5.78
CA ILE A 146 2.28 49.36 5.46
C ILE A 146 2.19 50.91 5.39
N GLN A 147 1.15 51.52 5.97
CA GLN A 147 1.03 52.98 6.03
C GLN A 147 0.89 53.48 7.47
#